data_AF-A0A3A5W0X1-F1
#
_entry.id   AF-A0A3A5W0X1-F1
#
_cell.length_a   1.000
_cell.length_b   1.000
_cell.length_c   1.000
_cell.angle_alpha   90.00
_cell.angle_beta   90.00
_cell.angle_gamma   90.00
#
_symmetry.space_group_name_H-M   'P 1'
#
loop_
_entity.id
_entity.type
_entity.pdbx_description
1 polymer ?
#
loop_
_entity_poly.entity_id
_entity_poly.type
_entity_poly.pdbx_seq_one_letter_code
_entity_poly.pdbx_strand_id
1 'polypeptide(L)'
;MSEEERVLYFGYGSNLDTKDWMQWCEQRGADPSGRTELEPCWLPDHRLAFHYHSRSRKGGAADVIPAGCGHAVPGVLFSLDANALANMDRKEGHPTVYRRTMVNVLKADGSSVEAMTYRVTQERISDYVPPTSSYIDLIERNLLRHKLSITDLKNAIENSDTSYPVRHLFVYGTLMKGQSRHSTITHHIASQGIKASAKGALYNLGDYPGMRFSDTGRVHGELYEMDEVFLTLQSLDRVEGFYGFQSQNSLFRRTLVHVEVNGERVWAWCYFYAHEPELDDLIESGDWRKGNS
;
A
#
# COMPACT_ATOMS: atom_id res chain seq x y z
N MET A 1 -17.23 -27.13 -12.68
CA MET A 1 -16.30 -27.10 -11.54
C MET A 1 -16.60 -25.80 -10.82
N SER A 2 -17.15 -25.85 -9.61
CA SER A 2 -17.42 -24.64 -8.84
C SER A 2 -16.08 -23.96 -8.56
N GLU A 3 -15.94 -22.67 -8.89
CA GLU A 3 -14.91 -21.85 -8.25
C GLU A 3 -15.14 -21.98 -6.74
N GLU A 4 -14.21 -22.64 -6.04
CA GLU A 4 -14.20 -22.61 -4.59
C GLU A 4 -14.11 -21.15 -4.17
N GLU A 5 -15.09 -20.69 -3.40
CA GLU A 5 -15.15 -19.32 -2.90
C GLU A 5 -13.87 -19.02 -2.13
N ARG A 6 -13.11 -18.05 -2.63
CA ARG A 6 -11.80 -17.65 -2.09
C ARG A 6 -11.88 -16.26 -1.52
N VAL A 7 -11.24 -16.07 -0.36
CA VAL A 7 -11.18 -14.81 0.36
C VAL A 7 -9.80 -14.19 0.16
N LEU A 8 -9.79 -12.92 -0.24
CA LEU A 8 -8.56 -12.13 -0.28
C LEU A 8 -8.16 -11.72 1.14
N TYR A 9 -6.88 -11.91 1.46
CA TYR A 9 -6.32 -11.67 2.80
C TYR A 9 -5.09 -10.78 2.73
N PHE A 10 -5.10 -9.65 3.45
CA PHE A 10 -3.94 -8.79 3.64
C PHE A 10 -3.14 -9.20 4.89
N GLY A 11 -1.92 -9.71 4.69
CA GLY A 11 -0.97 -10.02 5.75
C GLY A 11 0.10 -8.94 5.91
N TYR A 12 0.40 -8.56 7.15
CA TYR A 12 1.34 -7.48 7.48
C TYR A 12 2.34 -7.82 8.61
N GLY A 13 2.15 -8.95 9.30
CA GLY A 13 2.97 -9.37 10.45
C GLY A 13 3.61 -10.74 10.23
N SER A 14 3.47 -11.67 11.19
CA SER A 14 4.01 -13.04 11.01
C SER A 14 3.43 -13.79 9.82
N ASN A 15 2.24 -13.39 9.37
CA ASN A 15 1.60 -14.04 8.24
C ASN A 15 2.32 -13.73 6.92
N LEU A 16 3.30 -12.83 6.88
CA LEU A 16 4.20 -12.71 5.73
C LEU A 16 5.11 -13.95 5.58
N ASP A 17 5.31 -14.72 6.64
CA ASP A 17 6.28 -15.81 6.66
C ASP A 17 5.63 -17.18 6.35
N THR A 18 6.01 -17.78 5.22
CA THR A 18 5.53 -19.11 4.83
C THR A 18 5.99 -20.21 5.79
N LYS A 19 7.19 -20.08 6.39
CA LYS A 19 7.73 -21.09 7.31
C LYS A 19 6.99 -21.05 8.66
N ASP A 20 6.66 -19.86 9.17
CA ASP A 20 5.81 -19.68 10.36
C ASP A 20 4.45 -20.34 10.17
N TRP A 21 3.86 -20.20 8.99
CA TRP A 21 2.60 -20.87 8.63
C TRP A 21 2.73 -22.39 8.59
N MET A 22 3.72 -22.92 7.87
CA MET A 22 3.95 -24.37 7.76
C MET A 22 4.21 -24.99 9.13
N GLN A 23 5.06 -24.36 9.94
CA GLN A 23 5.39 -24.83 11.28
C GLN A 23 4.15 -24.83 12.20
N TRP A 24 3.33 -23.78 12.13
CA TRP A 24 2.08 -23.73 12.90
C TRP A 24 1.12 -24.85 12.48
N CYS A 25 1.00 -25.12 11.18
CA CYS A 25 0.14 -26.17 10.65
C CYS A 25 0.62 -27.56 11.10
N GLU A 26 1.91 -27.85 10.96
CA GLU A 26 2.53 -29.10 11.38
C GLU A 26 2.32 -29.38 12.88
N GLN A 27 2.55 -28.38 13.74
CA GLN A 27 2.35 -28.51 15.19
C GLN A 27 0.89 -28.76 15.60
N ARG A 28 -0.07 -28.50 14.70
CA ARG A 28 -1.51 -28.61 14.97
C ARG A 28 -2.20 -29.69 14.14
N GLY A 29 -1.45 -30.43 13.33
CA GLY A 29 -2.02 -31.39 12.37
C GLY A 29 -2.99 -30.73 11.39
N ALA A 30 -2.78 -29.46 11.06
CA ALA A 30 -3.60 -28.72 10.10
C ALA A 30 -3.00 -28.84 8.70
N ASP A 31 -3.86 -28.84 7.67
CA ASP A 31 -3.41 -28.79 6.27
C ASP A 31 -2.93 -27.38 5.92
N PRO A 32 -1.67 -27.19 5.51
CA PRO A 32 -1.13 -25.89 5.11
C PRO A 32 -1.56 -25.44 3.72
N SER A 33 -2.27 -26.28 2.96
CA SER A 33 -2.77 -25.96 1.62
C SER A 33 -3.85 -24.86 1.64
N GLY A 34 -4.25 -24.40 0.46
CA GLY A 34 -5.36 -23.44 0.32
C GLY A 34 -5.00 -21.98 0.52
N ARG A 35 -3.75 -21.69 0.88
CA ARG A 35 -3.18 -20.34 0.96
C ARG A 35 -2.24 -20.09 -0.22
N THR A 36 -2.57 -19.09 -1.04
CA THR A 36 -1.76 -18.66 -2.17
C THR A 36 -1.30 -17.22 -1.98
N GLU A 37 -0.01 -16.97 -2.13
CA GLU A 37 0.55 -15.62 -2.19
C GLU A 37 0.29 -15.01 -3.58
N LEU A 38 -0.23 -13.78 -3.62
CA LEU A 38 -0.55 -13.09 -4.87
C LEU A 38 0.51 -12.03 -5.20
N GLU A 39 0.56 -10.95 -4.41
CA GLU A 39 1.47 -9.83 -4.68
C GLU A 39 1.70 -8.94 -3.44
N PRO A 40 2.81 -8.17 -3.40
CA PRO A 40 2.99 -7.08 -2.45
C PRO A 40 1.94 -5.99 -2.65
N CYS A 41 1.42 -5.44 -1.55
CA CYS A 41 0.42 -4.38 -1.56
C CYS A 41 0.55 -3.49 -0.31
N TRP A 42 -0.26 -2.42 -0.28
CA TRP A 42 -0.21 -1.42 0.78
C TRP A 42 -1.59 -1.19 1.38
N LEU A 43 -1.70 -1.12 2.69
CA LEU A 43 -2.90 -0.68 3.39
C LEU A 43 -2.78 0.82 3.70
N PRO A 44 -3.44 1.72 2.93
CA PRO A 44 -3.28 3.16 3.12
C PRO A 44 -4.01 3.66 4.37
N ASP A 45 -3.59 4.82 4.86
CA ASP A 45 -4.11 5.53 6.04
C ASP A 45 -4.05 4.73 7.36
N HIS A 46 -3.18 3.71 7.41
CA HIS A 46 -2.92 2.88 8.58
C HIS A 46 -1.43 2.82 8.90
N ARG A 47 -1.11 2.48 10.16
CA ARG A 47 0.24 2.18 10.65
C ARG A 47 0.28 0.87 11.43
N LEU A 48 1.44 0.25 11.49
CA LEU A 48 1.72 -0.85 12.43
C LEU A 48 1.71 -0.36 13.88
N ALA A 49 1.24 -1.21 14.79
CA ALA A 49 1.29 -0.97 16.22
C ALA A 49 1.63 -2.26 16.99
N PHE A 50 2.33 -2.10 18.11
CA PHE A 50 2.55 -3.17 19.09
C PHE A 50 1.91 -2.77 20.41
N HIS A 51 0.64 -3.11 20.56
CA HIS A 51 -0.21 -2.70 21.69
C HIS A 51 -0.98 -3.86 22.32
N TYR A 52 -0.45 -5.08 22.14
CA TYR A 52 -1.00 -6.31 22.71
C TYR A 52 0.12 -7.32 22.95
N HIS A 53 0.18 -7.88 24.17
CA HIS A 53 1.16 -8.91 24.52
C HIS A 53 0.71 -10.31 24.08
N SER A 54 1.44 -10.88 23.13
CA SER A 54 1.25 -12.27 22.70
C SER A 54 2.04 -13.26 23.54
N ARG A 55 1.36 -14.29 24.04
CA ARG A 55 1.99 -15.41 24.77
C ARG A 55 2.91 -16.24 23.88
N SER A 56 2.56 -16.43 22.61
CA SER A 56 3.37 -17.22 21.67
C SER A 56 4.60 -16.47 21.19
N ARG A 57 4.50 -15.15 20.99
CA ARG A 57 5.63 -14.30 20.60
C ARG A 57 6.45 -13.80 21.79
N LYS A 58 5.95 -13.93 23.02
CA LYS A 58 6.58 -13.46 24.26
C LYS A 58 6.90 -11.96 24.24
N GLY A 59 6.02 -11.18 23.63
CA GLY A 59 6.17 -9.74 23.43
C GLY A 59 5.01 -9.15 22.62
N GLY A 60 5.17 -7.90 22.19
CA GLY A 60 4.19 -7.21 21.34
C GLY A 60 3.93 -7.95 20.03
N ALA A 61 2.65 -8.24 19.74
CA ALA A 61 2.24 -8.74 18.44
C ALA A 61 1.78 -7.58 17.53
N ALA A 62 2.03 -7.71 16.23
CA ALA A 62 1.70 -6.66 15.27
C ALA A 62 0.18 -6.50 15.11
N ASP A 63 -0.28 -5.26 15.08
CA ASP A 63 -1.61 -4.85 14.67
C ASP A 63 -1.53 -3.75 13.61
N VAL A 64 -2.63 -3.50 12.91
CA VAL A 64 -2.80 -2.32 12.06
C VAL A 64 -3.87 -1.41 12.62
N ILE A 65 -3.56 -0.13 12.76
CA ILE A 65 -4.48 0.89 13.29
C ILE A 65 -4.57 2.09 12.35
N PRO A 66 -5.71 2.79 12.30
CA PRO A 66 -5.82 4.04 11.54
C PRO A 66 -4.77 5.06 11.98
N ALA A 67 -4.15 5.73 11.01
CA ALA A 67 -3.15 6.77 11.21
C ALA A 67 -3.39 8.02 10.34
N GLY A 68 -4.18 7.88 9.26
CA GLY A 68 -4.52 8.98 8.38
C GLY A 68 -3.51 9.22 7.26
N CYS A 69 -3.69 10.36 6.57
CA CYS A 69 -3.06 10.66 5.30
C CYS A 69 -1.52 10.46 5.29
N GLY A 70 -1.02 9.77 4.27
CA GLY A 70 0.41 9.53 4.05
C GLY A 70 0.95 8.26 4.69
N HIS A 71 0.31 7.76 5.74
CA HIS A 71 0.65 6.45 6.30
C HIS A 71 0.18 5.33 5.36
N ALA A 72 0.97 4.25 5.29
CA ALA A 72 0.60 3.06 4.54
C ALA A 72 1.35 1.84 5.07
N VAL A 73 0.64 0.83 5.56
CA VAL A 73 1.26 -0.40 6.04
C VAL A 73 1.66 -1.27 4.83
N PRO A 74 2.94 -1.62 4.67
CA PRO A 74 3.34 -2.59 3.66
C PRO A 74 2.92 -4.00 4.05
N GLY A 75 2.46 -4.79 3.08
CA GLY A 75 2.13 -6.18 3.31
C GLY A 75 2.00 -6.97 2.02
N VAL A 76 1.42 -8.15 2.12
CA VAL A 76 1.24 -9.08 1.00
C VAL A 76 -0.20 -9.54 0.94
N LEU A 77 -0.75 -9.54 -0.28
CA LEU A 77 -2.07 -10.04 -0.57
C LEU A 77 -2.00 -11.55 -0.80
N PHE A 78 -2.90 -12.27 -0.13
CA PHE A 78 -3.06 -13.71 -0.27
C PHE A 78 -4.48 -14.04 -0.73
N SER A 79 -4.64 -15.20 -1.34
CA SER A 79 -5.93 -15.85 -1.52
C SER A 79 -6.03 -17.05 -0.57
N LEU A 80 -7.14 -17.15 0.16
CA LEU A 80 -7.42 -18.24 1.09
C LEU A 80 -8.68 -18.97 0.64
N ASP A 81 -8.64 -20.30 0.53
CA ASP A 81 -9.87 -21.10 0.50
C ASP A 81 -10.47 -21.26 1.91
N ALA A 82 -11.61 -21.93 1.99
CA ALA A 82 -12.33 -22.14 3.24
C ALA A 82 -11.51 -22.87 4.32
N ASN A 83 -10.66 -23.82 3.94
CA ASN A 83 -9.81 -24.56 4.87
C ASN A 83 -8.69 -23.67 5.41
N ALA A 84 -7.98 -22.98 4.52
CA ALA A 84 -6.93 -22.05 4.90
C ALA A 84 -7.45 -20.92 5.78
N LEU A 85 -8.64 -20.39 5.47
CA LEU A 85 -9.30 -19.37 6.28
C LEU A 85 -9.64 -19.87 7.69
N ALA A 86 -10.21 -21.08 7.81
CA ALA A 86 -10.52 -21.67 9.12
C ALA A 86 -9.25 -21.95 9.94
N ASN A 87 -8.15 -22.34 9.30
CA ASN A 87 -6.86 -22.52 9.96
C ASN A 87 -6.27 -21.16 10.40
N MET A 88 -6.42 -20.11 9.57
CA MET A 88 -5.98 -18.76 9.91
C MET A 88 -6.73 -18.21 11.14
N ASP A 89 -8.05 -18.38 11.23
CA ASP A 89 -8.82 -17.99 12.41
C ASP A 89 -8.26 -18.59 13.70
N ARG A 90 -7.97 -19.89 13.68
CA ARG A 90 -7.41 -20.61 14.83
C ARG A 90 -6.02 -20.09 15.18
N LYS A 91 -5.21 -19.72 14.17
CA LYS A 91 -3.87 -19.15 14.37
C LYS A 91 -3.94 -17.78 15.03
N GLU A 92 -4.88 -16.94 14.60
CA GLU A 92 -5.08 -15.56 15.08
C GLU A 92 -5.91 -15.48 16.37
N GLY A 93 -6.41 -16.61 16.88
CA GLY A 93 -7.26 -16.64 18.07
C GLY A 93 -8.60 -15.93 17.86
N HIS A 94 -9.09 -15.92 16.62
CA HIS A 94 -10.34 -15.30 16.21
C HIS A 94 -11.54 -15.98 16.92
N PRO A 95 -12.54 -15.23 17.42
CA PRO A 95 -12.67 -13.76 17.43
C PRO A 95 -12.16 -13.07 18.70
N THR A 96 -11.46 -13.77 19.59
CA THR A 96 -11.17 -13.30 20.97
C THR A 96 -9.86 -12.52 21.14
N VAL A 97 -8.91 -12.70 20.22
CA VAL A 97 -7.62 -12.01 20.24
C VAL A 97 -7.54 -11.04 19.07
N TYR A 98 -7.79 -11.56 17.87
CA TYR A 98 -7.97 -10.76 16.68
C TYR A 98 -9.37 -10.95 16.09
N ARG A 99 -9.94 -9.88 15.54
CA ARG A 99 -11.17 -9.92 14.75
C ARG A 99 -10.87 -9.72 13.28
N ARG A 100 -11.61 -10.40 12.41
CA ARG A 100 -11.59 -10.13 10.97
C ARG A 100 -12.13 -8.72 10.71
N THR A 101 -11.50 -7.98 9.81
CA THR A 101 -11.88 -6.64 9.38
C THR A 101 -11.68 -6.55 7.87
N MET A 102 -12.62 -5.96 7.13
CA MET A 102 -12.42 -5.67 5.71
C MET A 102 -11.66 -4.35 5.54
N VAL A 103 -10.68 -4.34 4.65
CA VAL A 103 -9.85 -3.19 4.33
C VAL A 103 -9.67 -3.07 2.82
N ASN A 104 -9.45 -1.85 2.32
CA ASN A 104 -9.09 -1.62 0.92
C ASN A 104 -7.56 -1.49 0.82
N VAL A 105 -6.92 -2.39 0.10
CA VAL A 105 -5.46 -2.36 -0.13
C VAL A 105 -5.14 -1.88 -1.55
N LEU A 106 -4.02 -1.18 -1.69
CA LEU A 106 -3.48 -0.69 -2.96
C LEU A 106 -2.49 -1.71 -3.52
N LYS A 107 -2.73 -2.13 -4.77
CA LYS A 107 -1.89 -3.06 -5.51
C LYS A 107 -0.81 -2.32 -6.31
N ALA A 108 0.18 -3.06 -6.80
CA ALA A 108 1.30 -2.49 -7.57
C ALA A 108 0.87 -1.88 -8.91
N ASP A 109 -0.25 -2.34 -9.46
CA ASP A 109 -0.90 -1.79 -10.65
C ASP A 109 -1.65 -0.48 -10.39
N GLY A 110 -1.60 0.05 -9.16
CA GLY A 110 -2.29 1.28 -8.76
C GLY A 110 -3.81 1.10 -8.53
N SER A 111 -4.37 -0.07 -8.79
CA SER A 111 -5.75 -0.39 -8.42
C SER A 111 -5.87 -0.72 -6.93
N SER A 112 -7.11 -0.79 -6.46
CA SER A 112 -7.41 -1.18 -5.08
C SER A 112 -8.31 -2.40 -5.05
N VAL A 113 -8.13 -3.26 -4.05
CA VAL A 113 -9.02 -4.41 -3.83
C VAL A 113 -9.42 -4.49 -2.37
N GLU A 114 -10.66 -4.90 -2.11
CA GLU A 114 -11.12 -5.20 -0.76
C GLU A 114 -10.53 -6.55 -0.31
N ALA A 115 -9.92 -6.57 0.86
CA ALA A 115 -9.33 -7.76 1.46
C ALA A 115 -9.67 -7.83 2.94
N MET A 116 -9.87 -9.05 3.43
CA MET A 116 -9.95 -9.29 4.86
C MET A 116 -8.56 -9.10 5.48
N THR A 117 -8.49 -8.60 6.71
CA THR A 117 -7.32 -8.64 7.56
C THR A 117 -7.72 -8.94 9.00
N TYR A 118 -6.75 -9.15 9.88
CA TYR A 118 -6.98 -9.34 11.31
C TYR A 118 -6.63 -8.04 12.04
N ARG A 119 -7.41 -7.67 13.06
CA ARG A 119 -7.06 -6.56 13.96
C ARG A 119 -7.25 -6.96 15.41
N VAL A 120 -6.41 -6.47 16.31
CA VAL A 120 -6.53 -6.77 17.75
C VAL A 120 -7.90 -6.31 18.26
N THR A 121 -8.54 -7.13 19.10
CA THR A 121 -9.83 -6.78 19.70
C THR A 121 -9.67 -5.71 20.78
N GLN A 122 -10.68 -4.86 20.95
CA GLN A 122 -10.61 -3.71 21.87
C GLN A 122 -10.26 -4.12 23.31
N GLU A 123 -10.70 -5.29 23.75
CA GLU A 123 -10.48 -5.85 25.09
C GLU A 123 -9.04 -6.32 25.32
N ARG A 124 -8.24 -6.44 24.25
CA ARG A 124 -6.85 -6.90 24.28
C ARG A 124 -5.85 -5.77 24.11
N ILE A 125 -6.30 -4.61 23.65
CA ILE A 125 -5.46 -3.43 23.46
C ILE A 125 -5.00 -2.93 24.83
N SER A 126 -3.71 -2.67 24.93
CA SER A 126 -3.04 -2.03 26.06
C SER A 126 -2.17 -0.88 25.57
N ASP A 127 -1.37 -0.28 26.46
CA ASP A 127 -0.26 0.56 26.04
C ASP A 127 0.75 -0.23 25.20
N TYR A 128 1.74 0.48 24.67
CA TYR A 128 2.83 -0.08 23.89
C TYR A 128 3.49 -1.28 24.58
N VAL A 129 3.63 -2.38 23.84
CA VAL A 129 4.30 -3.61 24.27
C VAL A 129 5.47 -3.86 23.31
N PRO A 130 6.73 -3.84 23.78
CA PRO A 130 7.86 -4.07 22.90
C PRO A 130 7.82 -5.48 22.29
N PRO A 131 7.96 -5.61 20.95
CA PRO A 131 8.13 -6.91 20.31
C PRO A 131 9.51 -7.50 20.63
N THR A 132 9.64 -8.83 20.54
CA THR A 132 10.94 -9.48 20.68
C THR A 132 11.79 -9.27 19.42
N SER A 133 13.13 -9.22 19.56
CA SER A 133 14.03 -9.08 18.40
C SER A 133 13.80 -10.17 17.35
N SER A 134 13.60 -11.42 17.78
CA SER A 134 13.29 -12.54 16.86
C SER A 134 12.01 -12.35 16.06
N TYR A 135 11.02 -11.62 16.61
CA TYR A 135 9.78 -11.32 15.92
C TYR A 135 9.93 -10.13 14.97
N ILE A 136 10.69 -9.11 15.36
CA ILE A 136 11.10 -8.01 14.48
C ILE A 136 11.84 -8.56 13.27
N ASP A 137 12.88 -9.37 13.47
CA ASP A 137 13.69 -9.98 12.40
C ASP A 137 12.83 -10.78 11.42
N LEU A 138 11.78 -11.44 11.94
CA LEU A 138 10.83 -12.19 11.12
C LEU A 138 9.98 -11.29 10.23
N ILE A 139 9.50 -10.15 10.73
CA ILE A 139 8.71 -9.23 9.90
C ILE A 139 9.63 -8.53 8.91
N GLU A 140 10.77 -8.01 9.37
CA GLU A 140 11.76 -7.30 8.57
C GLU A 140 12.25 -8.14 7.40
N ARG A 141 12.68 -9.39 7.64
CA ARG A 141 13.19 -10.26 6.56
C ARG A 141 12.14 -10.51 5.47
N ASN A 142 10.86 -10.62 5.84
CA ASN A 142 9.82 -10.88 4.86
C ASN A 142 9.48 -9.60 4.09
N LEU A 143 9.36 -8.44 4.75
CA LEU A 143 9.20 -7.15 4.06
C LEU A 143 10.32 -6.92 3.04
N LEU A 144 11.58 -7.12 3.44
CA LEU A 144 12.74 -6.97 2.55
C LEU A 144 12.72 -7.98 1.39
N ARG A 145 12.33 -9.25 1.64
CA ARG A 145 12.17 -10.27 0.59
C ARG A 145 11.15 -9.85 -0.47
N HIS A 146 10.09 -9.15 -0.07
CA HIS A 146 9.07 -8.60 -0.97
C HIS A 146 9.42 -7.21 -1.52
N LYS A 147 10.63 -6.69 -1.26
CA LYS A 147 11.07 -5.34 -1.66
C LYS A 147 10.14 -4.24 -1.12
N LEU A 148 9.63 -4.43 0.08
CA LEU A 148 8.79 -3.48 0.80
C LEU A 148 9.62 -2.69 1.82
N SER A 149 9.16 -1.46 2.09
CA SER A 149 9.77 -0.59 3.09
C SER A 149 9.64 -1.18 4.49
N ILE A 150 10.67 -1.02 5.33
CA ILE A 150 10.64 -1.39 6.75
C ILE A 150 10.40 -0.18 7.66
N THR A 151 10.17 1.00 7.10
CA THR A 151 10.01 2.25 7.87
C THR A 151 8.81 2.18 8.80
N ASP A 152 7.66 1.66 8.35
CA ASP A 152 6.47 1.55 9.21
C ASP A 152 6.71 0.59 10.39
N LEU A 153 7.48 -0.49 10.16
CA LEU A 153 7.91 -1.39 11.24
C LEU A 153 8.83 -0.67 12.23
N LYS A 154 9.80 0.12 11.76
CA LYS A 154 10.72 0.89 12.63
C LYS A 154 9.96 1.91 13.48
N ASN A 155 9.05 2.66 12.87
CA ASN A 155 8.14 3.57 13.56
C ASN A 155 7.37 2.86 14.68
N ALA A 156 6.78 1.69 14.37
CA ALA A 156 6.04 0.91 15.35
C ALA A 156 6.91 0.38 16.49
N ILE A 157 8.16 -0.03 16.22
CA ILE A 157 9.13 -0.45 17.25
C ILE A 157 9.48 0.71 18.17
N GLU A 158 9.70 1.90 17.62
CA GLU A 158 10.04 3.10 18.39
C GLU A 158 8.82 3.76 19.05
N ASN A 159 7.60 3.23 18.79
CA ASN A 159 6.33 3.84 19.17
C ASN A 159 6.24 5.32 18.74
N SER A 160 6.70 5.60 17.51
CA SER A 160 6.81 6.94 16.94
C SER A 160 6.05 7.03 15.62
N ASP A 161 5.60 8.23 15.25
CA ASP A 161 4.96 8.52 13.95
C ASP A 161 5.78 9.58 13.18
N THR A 162 7.10 9.54 13.33
CA THR A 162 8.01 10.61 12.87
C THR A 162 8.40 10.48 11.40
N SER A 163 8.09 9.35 10.75
CA SER A 163 8.46 9.08 9.36
C SER A 163 7.33 8.39 8.60
N TYR A 164 7.39 8.46 7.28
CA TYR A 164 6.42 7.84 6.38
C TYR A 164 7.07 6.73 5.56
N PRO A 165 6.38 5.60 5.35
CA PRO A 165 6.96 4.46 4.66
C PRO A 165 7.18 4.68 3.16
N VAL A 166 6.43 5.62 2.57
CA VAL A 166 6.61 6.08 1.20
C VAL A 166 6.69 7.61 1.19
N ARG A 167 7.85 8.13 0.80
CA ARG A 167 8.13 9.58 0.73
C ARG A 167 8.21 10.12 -0.69
N HIS A 168 8.13 9.25 -1.70
CA HIS A 168 8.21 9.68 -3.09
C HIS A 168 6.83 10.00 -3.65
N LEU A 169 6.78 10.97 -4.56
CA LEU A 169 5.62 11.39 -5.33
C LEU A 169 5.97 11.36 -6.82
N PHE A 170 5.19 10.65 -7.62
CA PHE A 170 5.30 10.63 -9.07
C PHE A 170 4.18 11.45 -9.71
N VAL A 171 4.58 12.45 -10.51
CA VAL A 171 3.68 13.33 -11.25
C VAL A 171 3.97 13.26 -12.74
N TYR A 172 2.93 13.35 -13.57
CA TYR A 172 3.03 13.07 -15.01
C TYR A 172 2.32 14.12 -15.89
N GLY A 173 1.86 15.22 -15.30
CA GLY A 173 1.00 16.21 -15.96
C GLY A 173 1.23 17.62 -15.45
N THR A 174 0.14 18.31 -15.11
CA THR A 174 0.12 19.72 -14.71
C THR A 174 0.96 20.05 -13.48
N LEU A 175 1.32 19.06 -12.67
CA LEU A 175 2.19 19.20 -11.49
C LEU A 175 3.69 19.12 -11.80
N MET A 176 4.09 18.68 -13.00
CA MET A 176 5.49 18.61 -13.41
C MET A 176 6.12 20.01 -13.53
N LYS A 177 7.44 20.09 -13.40
CA LYS A 177 8.20 21.34 -13.53
C LYS A 177 7.85 22.08 -14.83
N GLY A 178 7.57 23.37 -14.69
CA GLY A 178 7.19 24.26 -15.80
C GLY A 178 5.73 24.11 -16.27
N GLN A 179 4.91 23.29 -15.62
CA GLN A 179 3.48 23.17 -15.90
C GLN A 179 2.63 24.01 -14.94
N SER A 180 1.37 24.23 -15.30
CA SER A 180 0.47 25.22 -14.70
C SER A 180 0.24 25.07 -13.18
N ARG A 181 0.34 23.84 -12.64
CA ARG A 181 0.09 23.54 -11.22
C ARG A 181 1.36 23.17 -10.45
N HIS A 182 2.55 23.32 -11.04
CA HIS A 182 3.81 22.92 -10.38
C HIS A 182 4.01 23.58 -9.01
N SER A 183 3.62 24.85 -8.86
CA SER A 183 3.76 25.60 -7.60
C SER A 183 3.09 24.90 -6.41
N THR A 184 2.04 24.10 -6.63
CA THR A 184 1.31 23.34 -5.60
C THR A 184 2.21 22.43 -4.78
N ILE A 185 3.26 21.86 -5.37
CA ILE A 185 4.16 20.91 -4.69
C ILE A 185 5.46 21.56 -4.23
N THR A 186 5.82 22.74 -4.74
CA THR A 186 7.16 23.35 -4.55
C THR A 186 7.54 23.65 -3.11
N HIS A 187 6.59 23.87 -2.20
CA HIS A 187 6.88 24.20 -0.81
C HIS A 187 7.11 22.97 0.09
N HIS A 188 6.84 21.77 -0.41
CA HIS A 188 6.82 20.55 0.40
C HIS A 188 7.66 19.40 -0.18
N ILE A 189 8.48 19.69 -1.21
CA ILE A 189 9.38 18.73 -1.86
C ILE A 189 10.85 19.05 -1.51
N ALA A 190 11.61 17.98 -1.24
CA ALA A 190 13.02 18.03 -0.84
C ALA A 190 13.98 18.20 -2.02
N SER A 191 13.52 17.85 -3.21
CA SER A 191 14.38 17.62 -4.37
C SER A 191 13.84 18.22 -5.65
N GLN A 192 14.75 18.43 -6.61
CA GLN A 192 14.37 18.71 -7.99
C GLN A 192 13.76 17.45 -8.60
N GLY A 193 12.72 17.63 -9.42
CA GLY A 193 12.05 16.52 -10.11
C GLY A 193 13.03 15.75 -10.99
N ILE A 194 13.15 14.44 -10.73
CA ILE A 194 13.99 13.52 -11.51
C ILE A 194 13.12 12.90 -12.58
N LYS A 195 13.58 12.87 -13.84
CA LYS A 195 12.87 12.18 -14.91
C LYS A 195 12.68 10.71 -14.56
N ALA A 196 11.44 10.26 -14.64
CA ALA A 196 11.05 8.91 -14.28
C ALA A 196 9.88 8.43 -15.15
N SER A 197 9.52 7.15 -15.03
CA SER A 197 8.35 6.62 -15.71
C SER A 197 7.66 5.52 -14.91
N ALA A 198 6.36 5.34 -15.15
CA ALA A 198 5.58 4.25 -14.58
C ALA A 198 4.79 3.53 -15.68
N LYS A 199 4.40 2.28 -15.42
CA LYS A 199 3.46 1.56 -16.29
C LYS A 199 2.11 2.27 -16.28
N GLY A 200 1.51 2.47 -17.45
CA GLY A 200 0.21 3.13 -17.57
C GLY A 200 -0.12 3.61 -18.97
N ALA A 201 -1.36 4.00 -19.16
CA ALA A 201 -1.85 4.74 -20.31
C ALA A 201 -2.20 6.17 -19.86
N LEU A 202 -1.84 7.15 -20.70
CA LEU A 202 -2.07 8.56 -20.43
C LEU A 202 -3.13 9.09 -21.40
N TYR A 203 -4.12 9.79 -20.88
CA TYR A 203 -5.25 10.32 -21.64
C TYR A 203 -5.28 11.83 -21.51
N ASN A 204 -5.67 12.53 -22.57
CA ASN A 204 -5.90 13.97 -22.57
C ASN A 204 -7.34 14.26 -22.11
N LEU A 205 -7.51 14.86 -20.92
CA LEU A 205 -8.84 15.22 -20.39
C LEU A 205 -9.16 16.71 -20.62
N GLY A 206 -8.51 17.34 -21.60
CA GLY A 206 -8.58 18.77 -21.87
C GLY A 206 -7.48 19.53 -21.14
N ASP A 207 -7.81 20.18 -20.03
CA ASP A 207 -6.87 21.05 -19.31
C ASP A 207 -5.78 20.30 -18.53
N TYR A 208 -5.95 18.98 -18.37
CA TYR A 208 -5.06 18.12 -17.59
C TYR A 208 -5.08 16.69 -18.13
N PRO A 209 -4.01 15.91 -17.92
CA PRO A 209 -4.00 14.51 -18.31
C PRO A 209 -4.58 13.60 -17.22
N GLY A 210 -5.05 12.42 -17.63
CA GLY A 210 -5.45 11.33 -16.75
C GLY A 210 -4.60 10.08 -16.97
N MET A 211 -3.97 9.54 -15.93
CA MET A 211 -3.29 8.25 -16.01
C MET A 211 -4.17 7.12 -15.51
N ARG A 212 -4.17 5.97 -16.21
CA ARG A 212 -4.72 4.69 -15.74
C ARG A 212 -3.71 3.57 -15.91
N PHE A 213 -3.94 2.45 -15.24
CA PHE A 213 -3.08 1.28 -15.38
C PHE A 213 -3.13 0.72 -16.81
N SER A 214 -1.96 0.33 -17.31
CA SER A 214 -1.78 -0.44 -18.54
C SER A 214 -0.48 -1.20 -18.43
N ASP A 215 -0.51 -2.50 -18.78
CA ASP A 215 0.68 -3.35 -18.72
C ASP A 215 1.65 -3.15 -19.88
N THR A 216 1.17 -2.58 -20.99
CA THR A 216 1.93 -2.37 -22.23
C THR A 216 2.37 -0.92 -22.40
N GLY A 217 1.62 0.02 -21.83
CA GLY A 217 1.91 1.45 -21.89
C GLY A 217 2.96 1.91 -20.88
N ARG A 218 3.51 3.09 -21.12
CA ARG A 218 4.45 3.77 -20.23
C ARG A 218 4.13 5.25 -20.18
N VAL A 219 4.01 5.78 -18.97
CA VAL A 219 3.80 7.21 -18.71
C VAL A 219 5.09 7.83 -18.23
N HIS A 220 5.50 8.91 -18.89
CA HIS A 220 6.70 9.68 -18.58
C HIS A 220 6.35 10.84 -17.65
N GLY A 221 7.16 11.03 -16.61
CA GLY A 221 6.90 12.02 -15.58
C GLY A 221 8.13 12.39 -14.78
N GLU A 222 7.88 12.91 -13.59
CA GLU A 222 8.88 13.37 -12.66
C GLU A 222 8.64 12.74 -11.28
N LEU A 223 9.71 12.25 -10.68
CA LEU A 223 9.74 11.76 -9.32
C LEU A 223 10.29 12.83 -8.39
N TYR A 224 9.57 13.08 -7.32
CA TYR A 224 9.93 14.00 -6.25
C TYR A 224 10.04 13.24 -4.93
N GLU A 225 10.95 13.68 -4.06
CA GLU A 225 10.94 13.30 -2.65
C GLU A 225 10.20 14.37 -1.86
N MET A 226 9.31 13.96 -0.97
CA MET A 226 8.54 14.86 -0.11
C MET A 226 9.24 15.05 1.24
N ASP A 227 9.35 16.31 1.66
CA ASP A 227 9.77 16.67 3.02
C ASP A 227 8.60 16.53 4.00
N GLU A 228 7.46 17.12 3.64
CA GLU A 228 6.25 17.17 4.46
C GLU A 228 5.14 16.30 3.86
N VAL A 229 5.30 14.98 3.90
CA VAL A 229 4.40 14.00 3.24
C VAL A 229 2.91 14.28 3.49
N PHE A 230 2.51 14.50 4.75
CA PHE A 230 1.11 14.78 5.09
C PHE A 230 0.59 16.05 4.42
N LEU A 231 1.35 17.15 4.47
CA LEU A 231 0.92 18.44 3.90
C LEU A 231 0.89 18.39 2.38
N THR A 232 1.90 17.77 1.75
CA THR A 232 1.93 17.57 0.30
C THR A 232 0.71 16.80 -0.17
N LEU A 233 0.44 15.64 0.45
CA LEU A 233 -0.65 14.78 0.03
C LEU A 233 -2.01 15.39 0.34
N GLN A 234 -2.18 16.06 1.49
CA GLN A 234 -3.43 16.77 1.79
C GLN A 234 -3.72 17.91 0.79
N SER A 235 -2.68 18.65 0.38
CA SER A 235 -2.82 19.70 -0.63
C SER A 235 -3.21 19.12 -1.99
N LEU A 236 -2.53 18.05 -2.41
CA LEU A 236 -2.80 17.37 -3.67
C LEU A 236 -4.17 16.69 -3.69
N ASP A 237 -4.62 16.10 -2.58
CA ASP A 237 -5.96 15.52 -2.49
C ASP A 237 -7.05 16.55 -2.84
N ARG A 238 -6.87 17.81 -2.44
CA ARG A 238 -7.80 18.91 -2.79
C ARG A 238 -7.72 19.28 -4.26
N VAL A 239 -6.50 19.35 -4.82
CA VAL A 239 -6.26 19.74 -6.22
C VAL A 239 -6.73 18.67 -7.20
N GLU A 240 -6.53 17.41 -6.85
CA GLU A 240 -6.87 16.24 -7.67
C GLU A 240 -8.29 15.72 -7.38
N GLY A 241 -9.02 16.35 -6.44
CA GLY A 241 -10.39 15.95 -6.10
C GLY A 241 -10.49 14.54 -5.52
N PHE A 242 -9.52 14.14 -4.69
CA PHE A 242 -9.53 12.88 -3.96
C PHE A 242 -10.26 13.04 -2.62
N TYR A 243 -11.35 12.29 -2.44
CA TYR A 243 -12.20 12.37 -1.25
C TYR A 243 -12.03 11.16 -0.31
N GLY A 244 -10.89 10.47 -0.40
CA GLY A 244 -10.56 9.31 0.42
C GLY A 244 -10.79 7.97 -0.28
N PHE A 245 -10.15 6.92 0.23
CA PHE A 245 -10.08 5.60 -0.43
C PHE A 245 -11.43 4.87 -0.55
N GLN A 246 -12.43 5.27 0.25
CA GLN A 246 -13.79 4.72 0.21
C GLN A 246 -14.74 5.53 -0.67
N SER A 247 -14.33 6.69 -1.18
CA SER A 247 -15.19 7.54 -2.00
C SER A 247 -15.20 7.10 -3.47
N GLN A 248 -16.41 6.96 -4.04
CA GLN A 248 -16.62 6.73 -5.47
C GLN A 248 -16.70 8.02 -6.29
N ASN A 249 -16.75 9.18 -5.62
CA ASN A 249 -16.95 10.49 -6.26
C ASN A 249 -15.64 11.24 -6.52
N SER A 250 -14.49 10.60 -6.30
CA SER A 250 -13.19 11.25 -6.51
C SER A 250 -12.92 11.39 -8.01
N LEU A 251 -12.38 12.55 -8.44
CA LEU A 251 -11.96 12.74 -9.83
C LEU A 251 -10.70 11.92 -10.14
N PHE A 252 -9.74 11.96 -9.21
CA PHE A 252 -8.57 11.10 -9.20
C PHE A 252 -8.52 10.28 -7.91
N ARG A 253 -7.97 9.06 -8.00
CA ARG A 253 -7.69 8.19 -6.85
C ARG A 253 -6.21 8.27 -6.54
N ARG A 254 -5.87 8.67 -5.31
CA ARG A 254 -4.51 8.50 -4.81
C ARG A 254 -4.19 7.01 -4.72
N THR A 255 -3.00 6.63 -5.18
CA THR A 255 -2.54 5.25 -5.18
C THR A 255 -1.02 5.17 -5.05
N LEU A 256 -0.49 3.94 -4.97
CA LEU A 256 0.95 3.66 -4.97
C LEU A 256 1.31 2.86 -6.21
N VAL A 257 2.39 3.27 -6.87
CA VAL A 257 2.89 2.60 -8.08
C VAL A 257 4.39 2.37 -7.99
N HIS A 258 4.86 1.39 -8.76
CA HIS A 258 6.29 1.29 -9.07
C HIS A 258 6.69 2.30 -10.14
N VAL A 259 7.70 3.10 -9.81
CA VAL A 259 8.31 4.08 -10.69
C VAL A 259 9.71 3.63 -11.03
N GLU A 260 10.02 3.62 -12.33
CA GLU A 260 11.36 3.38 -12.86
C GLU A 260 12.11 4.71 -12.95
N VAL A 261 13.22 4.80 -12.23
CA VAL A 261 14.09 5.98 -12.15
C VAL A 261 15.55 5.52 -12.09
N ASN A 262 16.40 6.03 -12.99
CA ASN A 262 17.84 5.69 -13.04
C ASN A 262 18.15 4.18 -13.04
N GLY A 263 17.28 3.34 -13.61
CA GLY A 263 17.43 1.88 -13.63
C GLY A 263 16.97 1.15 -12.36
N GLU A 264 16.48 1.89 -11.36
CA GLU A 264 15.91 1.35 -10.13
C GLU A 264 14.38 1.45 -10.13
N ARG A 265 13.75 0.67 -9.25
CA ARG A 265 12.31 0.72 -8.99
C ARG A 265 12.05 1.21 -7.57
N VAL A 266 11.27 2.27 -7.46
CA VAL A 266 10.85 2.84 -6.18
C VAL A 266 9.33 2.87 -6.09
N TRP A 267 8.81 2.77 -4.87
CA TRP A 267 7.40 3.05 -4.61
C TRP A 267 7.18 4.55 -4.49
N ALA A 268 6.15 5.06 -5.14
CA ALA A 268 5.76 6.46 -5.07
C ALA A 268 4.25 6.61 -5.03
N TRP A 269 3.79 7.64 -4.31
CA TRP A 269 2.42 8.13 -4.40
C TRP A 269 2.15 8.67 -5.81
N CYS A 270 0.97 8.40 -6.32
CA CYS A 270 0.51 8.83 -7.63
C CYS A 270 -1.01 9.04 -7.60
N TYR A 271 -1.56 9.74 -8.59
CA TYR A 271 -2.99 9.94 -8.75
C TYR A 271 -3.43 9.31 -10.05
N PHE A 272 -4.40 8.41 -10.03
CA PHE A 272 -4.98 7.79 -11.22
C PHE A 272 -6.34 8.39 -11.52
N TYR A 273 -6.66 8.59 -12.79
CA TYR A 273 -7.99 9.07 -13.19
C TYR A 273 -9.04 8.02 -12.81
N ALA A 274 -10.06 8.46 -12.05
CA ALA A 274 -11.01 7.55 -11.43
C ALA A 274 -12.07 7.02 -12.41
N HIS A 275 -12.33 7.74 -13.49
CA HIS A 275 -13.37 7.40 -14.47
C HIS A 275 -12.80 6.70 -15.70
N GLU A 276 -13.67 6.08 -16.49
CA GLU A 276 -13.30 5.49 -17.77
C GLU A 276 -13.09 6.60 -18.81
N PRO A 277 -11.90 6.74 -19.41
CA PRO A 277 -11.64 7.74 -20.44
C PRO A 277 -12.14 7.25 -21.81
N GLU A 278 -12.28 8.16 -22.77
CA GLU A 278 -12.53 7.77 -24.15
C GLU A 278 -11.21 7.30 -24.80
N LEU A 279 -11.28 6.32 -25.70
CA LEU A 279 -10.09 5.77 -26.34
C LEU A 279 -9.38 6.80 -27.23
N ASP A 280 -10.13 7.71 -27.84
CA ASP A 280 -9.61 8.76 -28.72
C ASP A 280 -8.79 9.82 -27.95
N ASP A 281 -8.89 9.85 -26.62
CA ASP A 281 -8.10 10.74 -25.76
C ASP A 281 -6.68 10.21 -25.48
N LEU A 282 -6.33 9.02 -25.97
CA LEU A 282 -5.04 8.39 -25.68
C LEU A 282 -3.86 9.22 -26.22
N ILE A 283 -2.94 9.57 -25.32
CA ILE A 283 -1.65 10.16 -25.66
C ILE A 283 -0.66 9.03 -25.90
N GLU A 284 -0.52 8.61 -27.16
CA GLU A 284 0.36 7.50 -27.60
C GLU A 284 1.81 7.60 -27.10
N SER A 285 2.32 8.82 -26.97
CA SER A 285 3.69 9.05 -26.48
C SER A 285 3.87 8.78 -24.99
N GLY A 286 2.77 8.71 -24.22
CA GLY A 286 2.78 8.64 -22.76
C GLY A 286 3.39 9.86 -22.06
N ASP A 287 3.64 10.95 -22.80
CA ASP A 287 4.30 12.16 -22.30
C ASP A 287 3.41 13.38 -22.55
N TRP A 288 2.86 13.94 -21.47
CA TRP A 288 2.00 15.12 -21.51
C TRP A 288 2.63 16.30 -22.24
N ARG A 289 3.96 16.46 -22.16
CA ARG A 289 4.67 17.57 -22.79
C ARG A 289 4.75 17.44 -24.31
N LYS A 290 4.53 16.24 -24.85
CA LYS A 290 4.50 15.97 -26.29
C LYS A 290 3.06 15.97 -26.84
N GLY A 291 2.06 15.67 -26.01
CA GLY A 291 0.65 15.63 -26.40
C GLY A 291 0.01 17.01 -26.67
N ASN A 292 0.57 18.09 -26.13
CA ASN A 292 0.10 19.46 -26.33
C ASN A 292 0.87 20.22 -27.43
N SER A 293 1.49 19.51 -28.38
CA SER A 293 2.23 20.09 -29.50
C SER A 293 1.37 20.18 -30.76
#